data_AF-A4ID23-F1
#
_entry.id   AF-A4ID23-F1
#
_cell.length_a   1.000
_cell.length_b   1.000
_cell.length_c   1.000
_cell.angle_alpha   90.00
_cell.angle_beta   90.00
_cell.angle_gamma   90.00
#
_symmetry.space_group_name_H-M   'P 1'
#
loop_
_entity.id
_entity.type
_entity.pdbx_description
1 polymer ?
#
loop_
_entity_poly.entity_id
_entity_poly.type
_entity_poly.pdbx_seq_one_letter_code
_entity_poly.pdbx_strand_id
1 'polypeptide(L)'
;MLVIEGTNGPLFRVAESAAAIAYLSTHYPQCKKRGSGWHLSVEEVSLLQSQLRRADGVHFASADTKEQFEVLRKRYARDCAVYAALTTDHGYRLRHGSQFGANYIGYQDVGTHGECLLFTGPLAELERVRAVRIARSVGKRAMLVTVQEGDSGCSSTVTVTDLMADSLADLRRPHKSCRKA
;
A
#
# COMPACT_ATOMS: atom_id res chain seq x y z
N MET A 1 2.27 7.78 -22.20
CA MET A 1 3.35 6.77 -22.06
C MET A 1 4.25 7.05 -20.86
N LEU A 2 4.39 6.10 -19.94
CA LEU A 2 5.36 6.15 -18.83
C LEU A 2 6.54 5.23 -19.14
N VAL A 3 7.77 5.72 -19.03
CA VAL A 3 8.98 4.92 -19.27
C VAL A 3 9.70 4.68 -17.94
N ILE A 4 9.99 3.42 -17.65
CA ILE A 4 10.83 3.00 -16.53
C ILE A 4 12.26 2.83 -17.04
N GLU A 5 13.16 3.70 -16.63
CA GLU A 5 14.54 3.78 -17.15
C GLU A 5 15.55 2.90 -16.42
N GLY A 6 15.19 2.40 -15.24
CA GLY A 6 16.04 1.53 -14.44
C GLY A 6 15.49 1.34 -13.03
N THR A 7 16.34 0.86 -12.12
CA THR A 7 15.97 0.60 -10.73
C THR A 7 16.87 1.31 -9.72
N ASN A 8 16.41 1.40 -8.47
CA ASN A 8 17.16 1.81 -7.30
C ASN A 8 16.76 0.87 -6.15
N GLY A 9 17.49 -0.24 -6.02
CA GLY A 9 17.05 -1.35 -5.16
C GLY A 9 15.72 -1.92 -5.64
N PRO A 10 14.68 -2.00 -4.79
CA PRO A 10 13.35 -2.51 -5.18
C PRO A 10 12.49 -1.48 -5.92
N LEU A 11 12.97 -0.24 -6.09
CA LEU A 11 12.21 0.84 -6.71
C LEU A 11 12.56 0.99 -8.20
N PHE A 12 11.58 1.41 -8.99
CA PHE A 12 11.64 1.62 -10.44
C PHE A 12 11.66 3.12 -10.76
N ARG A 13 12.68 3.57 -11.47
CA ARG A 13 12.86 4.99 -11.85
C ARG A 13 11.98 5.32 -13.05
N VAL A 14 11.15 6.35 -12.93
CA VAL A 14 10.38 6.89 -14.07
C VAL A 14 11.22 7.94 -14.79
N ALA A 15 11.35 7.81 -16.11
CA ALA A 15 11.94 8.85 -16.95
C ALA A 15 11.12 10.14 -16.85
N GLU A 16 11.75 11.24 -16.43
CA GLU A 16 11.08 12.50 -16.08
C GLU A 16 10.66 13.32 -17.32
N SER A 17 9.80 12.77 -18.17
CA SER A 17 9.13 13.55 -19.22
C SER A 17 8.01 14.41 -18.62
N ALA A 18 7.81 15.62 -19.16
CA ALA A 18 6.78 16.55 -18.68
C ALA A 18 5.38 15.91 -18.64
N ALA A 19 5.03 15.10 -19.66
CA ALA A 19 3.76 14.37 -19.71
C ALA A 19 3.65 13.29 -18.63
N ALA A 20 4.71 12.50 -18.40
CA ALA A 20 4.74 11.50 -17.33
C ALA A 20 4.57 12.14 -15.95
N ILE A 21 5.30 13.22 -15.69
CA ILE A 21 5.23 13.94 -14.42
C ILE A 21 3.86 14.59 -14.21
N ALA A 22 3.28 15.20 -15.25
CA ALA A 22 1.94 15.78 -15.17
C ALA A 22 0.88 14.71 -14.84
N TYR A 23 0.93 13.56 -15.52
CA TYR A 23 0.02 12.44 -15.27
C TYR A 23 0.15 11.91 -13.83
N LEU A 24 1.37 11.58 -13.40
CA LEU A 24 1.61 11.05 -12.06
C LEU A 24 1.28 12.06 -10.97
N SER A 25 1.59 13.35 -11.17
CA SER A 25 1.24 14.39 -10.20
C SER A 25 -0.27 14.58 -10.05
N THR A 26 -1.02 14.42 -11.13
CA THR A 26 -2.47 14.61 -11.15
C THR A 26 -3.20 13.42 -10.54
N HIS A 27 -2.84 12.20 -10.94
CA HIS A 27 -3.58 10.99 -10.59
C HIS A 27 -2.98 10.21 -9.41
N TYR A 28 -1.65 10.27 -9.24
CA TYR A 28 -0.91 9.46 -8.26
C TYR A 28 0.15 10.27 -7.48
N PRO A 29 -0.18 11.44 -6.90
CA PRO A 29 0.82 12.27 -6.22
C PRO A 29 1.45 11.58 -5.00
N GLN A 30 0.79 10.57 -4.43
CA GLN A 30 1.34 9.75 -3.35
C GLN A 30 2.61 8.99 -3.74
N CYS A 31 2.79 8.68 -5.03
CA CYS A 31 3.92 7.91 -5.54
C CYS A 31 5.24 8.71 -5.50
N LYS A 32 5.17 10.04 -5.43
CA LYS A 32 6.36 10.88 -5.28
C LYS A 32 6.93 10.72 -3.86
N LYS A 33 8.12 10.14 -3.77
CA LYS A 33 8.82 9.86 -2.52
C LYS A 33 9.71 11.03 -2.12
N ARG A 34 9.78 11.33 -0.82
CA ARG A 34 10.67 12.38 -0.30
C ARG A 34 12.13 11.97 -0.50
N GLY A 35 12.93 12.82 -1.15
CA GLY A 35 14.36 12.60 -1.35
C GLY A 35 14.73 11.76 -2.57
N SER A 36 13.87 10.82 -2.99
CA SER A 36 14.10 10.04 -4.22
C SER A 36 13.26 10.51 -5.41
N GLY A 37 12.13 11.19 -5.22
CA GLY A 37 11.31 11.66 -6.35
C GLY A 37 10.42 10.54 -6.92
N TRP A 38 10.32 10.43 -8.25
CA TRP A 38 9.43 9.50 -8.95
C TRP A 38 10.03 8.09 -9.09
N HIS A 39 10.34 7.51 -7.95
CA HIS A 39 10.74 6.10 -7.84
C HIS A 39 9.53 5.29 -7.40
N LEU A 40 9.05 4.38 -8.24
CA LEU A 40 7.86 3.59 -8.00
C LEU A 40 8.19 2.24 -7.36
N SER A 41 7.36 1.77 -6.45
CA SER A 41 7.35 0.40 -5.95
C SER A 41 6.81 -0.56 -7.02
N VAL A 42 6.98 -1.87 -6.81
CA VAL A 42 6.46 -2.88 -7.76
C VAL A 42 4.93 -2.83 -7.84
N GLU A 43 4.27 -2.55 -6.74
CA GLU A 43 2.82 -2.42 -6.63
C GLU A 43 2.32 -1.19 -7.41
N GLU A 44 3.02 -0.06 -7.29
CA GLU A 44 2.71 1.17 -8.04
C GLU A 44 2.88 0.95 -9.56
N VAL A 45 3.97 0.29 -9.99
CA VAL A 45 4.17 -0.05 -11.41
C VAL A 45 3.11 -1.03 -11.91
N SER A 46 2.77 -2.04 -11.11
CA SER A 46 1.75 -3.04 -11.45
C SER A 46 0.36 -2.40 -11.59
N LEU A 47 0.01 -1.45 -10.72
CA LEU A 47 -1.24 -0.68 -10.82
C LEU A 47 -1.27 0.16 -12.10
N LEU A 48 -0.18 0.87 -12.40
CA LEU A 48 -0.12 1.70 -13.60
C LEU A 48 -0.23 0.87 -14.87
N GLN A 49 0.38 -0.31 -14.91
CA GLN A 49 0.23 -1.25 -16.03
C GLN A 49 -1.21 -1.71 -16.24
N SER A 50 -1.98 -1.92 -15.17
CA SER A 50 -3.37 -2.38 -15.29
C SER A 50 -4.32 -1.28 -15.74
N GLN A 51 -4.04 -0.03 -15.38
CA GLN A 51 -4.87 1.12 -15.72
C GLN A 51 -4.52 1.76 -17.07
N LEU A 52 -3.23 1.89 -17.38
CA LEU A 52 -2.75 2.44 -18.64
C LEU A 52 -2.76 1.33 -19.70
N ARG A 53 -3.89 1.19 -20.41
CA ARG A 53 -4.01 0.23 -21.52
C ARG A 53 -2.98 0.54 -22.62
N ARG A 54 -2.56 -0.53 -23.29
CA ARG A 54 -1.41 -0.69 -24.23
C ARG A 54 -0.86 0.55 -24.95
N ALA A 55 -1.68 1.43 -25.52
CA ALA A 55 -1.18 2.54 -26.35
C ALA A 55 -0.43 3.61 -25.53
N ASP A 56 -0.77 3.80 -24.26
CA ASP A 56 -0.18 4.79 -23.36
C ASP A 56 0.54 4.18 -22.16
N GLY A 57 0.85 2.88 -22.27
CA GLY A 57 1.25 2.02 -21.17
C GLY A 57 2.58 2.36 -20.49
N VAL A 58 2.94 1.48 -19.55
CA VAL A 58 4.25 1.46 -18.90
C VAL A 58 5.23 0.66 -19.75
N HIS A 59 6.32 1.30 -20.18
CA HIS A 59 7.41 0.69 -20.94
C HIS A 59 8.67 0.62 -20.10
N PHE A 60 9.48 -0.43 -20.30
CA PHE A 60 10.79 -0.57 -19.67
C PHE A 60 11.87 -0.27 -20.70
N ALA A 61 12.83 0.58 -20.34
CA ALA A 61 13.93 0.97 -21.23
C ALA A 61 14.91 -0.19 -21.51
N SER A 62 15.02 -1.15 -20.58
CA SER A 62 15.86 -2.34 -20.72
C SER A 62 15.13 -3.63 -20.38
N ALA A 63 15.59 -4.74 -20.98
CA ALA A 63 15.09 -6.07 -20.69
C ALA A 63 15.33 -6.46 -19.22
N ASP A 64 16.50 -6.13 -18.67
CA ASP A 64 16.87 -6.42 -17.28
C ASP A 64 15.91 -5.75 -16.28
N THR A 65 15.56 -4.48 -16.51
CA THR A 65 14.61 -3.75 -15.66
C THR A 65 13.24 -4.40 -15.70
N LYS A 66 12.80 -4.85 -16.89
CA LYS A 66 11.54 -5.58 -17.06
C LYS A 66 11.57 -6.94 -16.34
N GLU A 67 12.68 -7.67 -16.44
CA GLU A 67 12.84 -8.96 -15.77
C GLU A 67 12.80 -8.79 -14.25
N GLN A 68 13.51 -7.81 -13.70
CA GLN A 68 13.48 -7.48 -12.28
C GLN A 68 12.05 -7.15 -11.82
N PHE A 69 11.31 -6.38 -12.62
CA PHE A 69 9.89 -6.12 -12.37
C PHE A 69 9.07 -7.41 -12.34
N GLU A 70 9.19 -8.30 -13.32
CA GLU A 70 8.42 -9.55 -13.35
C GLU A 70 8.74 -10.47 -12.17
N VAL A 71 10.01 -10.54 -11.74
CA VAL A 71 10.41 -11.30 -10.56
C VAL A 71 9.77 -10.74 -9.29
N LEU A 72 9.84 -9.42 -9.08
CA LEU A 72 9.25 -8.78 -7.91
C LEU A 72 7.72 -8.86 -7.96
N ARG A 73 7.10 -8.66 -9.12
CA ARG A 73 5.64 -8.71 -9.29
C ARG A 73 5.09 -10.09 -8.95
N LYS A 74 5.77 -11.16 -9.35
CA LYS A 74 5.39 -12.54 -8.98
C LYS A 74 5.58 -12.77 -7.48
N ARG A 75 6.71 -12.34 -6.92
CA ARG A 75 7.02 -12.51 -5.49
C ARG A 75 6.03 -11.78 -4.59
N TYR A 76 5.61 -10.58 -4.99
CA TYR A 76 4.70 -9.71 -4.25
C TYR A 76 3.31 -9.64 -4.89
N ALA A 77 2.88 -10.70 -5.57
CA ALA A 77 1.61 -10.73 -6.30
C ALA A 77 0.40 -10.36 -5.43
N ARG A 78 0.39 -10.86 -4.18
CA ARG A 78 -0.65 -10.52 -3.21
C ARG A 78 -0.64 -9.04 -2.82
N ASP A 79 0.54 -8.47 -2.58
CA ASP A 79 0.67 -7.05 -2.23
C ASP A 79 0.26 -6.15 -3.40
N CYS A 80 0.63 -6.51 -4.63
CA CYS A 80 0.15 -5.84 -5.85
C CYS A 80 -1.38 -5.87 -5.96
N ALA A 81 -2.01 -7.03 -5.70
CA ALA A 81 -3.47 -7.16 -5.74
C ALA A 81 -4.16 -6.33 -4.65
N VAL A 82 -3.62 -6.36 -3.43
CA VAL A 82 -4.11 -5.54 -2.31
C VAL A 82 -3.97 -4.06 -2.61
N TYR A 83 -2.80 -3.63 -3.08
CA TYR A 83 -2.53 -2.23 -3.41
C TYR A 83 -3.50 -1.73 -4.50
N ALA A 84 -3.71 -2.55 -5.54
CA ALA A 84 -4.64 -2.23 -6.61
C ALA A 84 -6.06 -2.06 -6.07
N ALA A 85 -6.61 -3.06 -5.37
CA ALA A 85 -7.98 -3.01 -4.86
C ALA A 85 -8.18 -1.84 -3.87
N LEU A 86 -7.24 -1.61 -2.96
CA LEU A 86 -7.31 -0.48 -2.03
C LEU A 86 -7.30 0.87 -2.76
N THR A 87 -6.60 0.96 -3.89
CA THR A 87 -6.54 2.19 -4.69
C THR A 87 -7.77 2.37 -5.59
N THR A 88 -8.20 1.32 -6.29
CA THR A 88 -9.28 1.40 -7.29
C THR A 88 -10.66 1.24 -6.69
N ASP A 89 -10.83 0.30 -5.77
CA ASP A 89 -12.15 -0.11 -5.28
C ASP A 89 -12.50 0.64 -3.99
N HIS A 90 -11.50 0.90 -3.15
CA HIS A 90 -11.65 1.64 -1.91
C HIS A 90 -11.24 3.11 -1.99
N GLY A 91 -10.66 3.55 -3.12
CA GLY A 91 -10.36 4.95 -3.40
C GLY A 91 -9.20 5.54 -2.59
N TYR A 92 -8.36 4.73 -1.95
CA TYR A 92 -7.24 5.23 -1.15
C TYR A 92 -6.04 5.60 -2.02
N ARG A 93 -5.41 6.72 -1.69
CA ARG A 93 -4.04 7.02 -2.09
C ARG A 93 -3.10 6.42 -1.05
N LEU A 94 -2.20 5.54 -1.47
CA LEU A 94 -1.41 4.73 -0.55
C LEU A 94 0.05 5.17 -0.48
N ARG A 95 0.63 5.12 0.72
CA ARG A 95 2.08 5.08 0.93
C ARG A 95 2.43 3.87 1.78
N HIS A 96 3.65 3.35 1.68
CA HIS A 96 4.06 2.26 2.57
C HIS A 96 4.08 2.70 4.04
N GLY A 97 3.54 1.84 4.91
CA GLY A 97 3.32 2.10 6.32
C GLY A 97 4.37 1.50 7.26
N SER A 98 5.52 1.05 6.74
CA SER A 98 6.48 0.20 7.48
C SER A 98 6.97 0.83 8.79
N GLN A 99 7.11 2.15 8.86
CA GLN A 99 7.48 2.86 10.10
C GLN A 99 6.47 2.68 11.25
N PHE A 100 5.23 2.31 10.92
CA PHE A 100 4.15 2.04 11.88
C PHE A 100 3.85 0.54 12.00
N GLY A 101 4.64 -0.33 11.36
CA GLY A 101 4.33 -1.76 11.26
C GLY A 101 3.05 -2.07 10.46
N ALA A 102 2.59 -1.14 9.62
CA ALA A 102 1.48 -1.31 8.72
C ALA A 102 1.98 -1.58 7.30
N ASN A 103 1.19 -2.25 6.46
CA ASN A 103 1.51 -2.41 5.03
C ASN A 103 1.43 -1.05 4.34
N TYR A 104 0.34 -0.31 4.58
CA TYR A 104 0.09 0.97 3.95
C TYR A 104 -0.47 2.01 4.92
N ILE A 105 -0.28 3.27 4.56
CA ILE A 105 -1.01 4.42 5.09
C ILE A 105 -1.98 4.84 3.99
N GLY A 106 -3.27 4.90 4.31
CA GLY A 106 -4.31 5.33 3.40
C GLY A 106 -4.65 6.81 3.59
N TYR A 107 -4.82 7.51 2.48
CA TYR A 107 -5.19 8.91 2.40
C TYR A 107 -6.37 9.04 1.41
N GLN A 108 -7.40 9.83 1.70
CA GLN A 108 -8.30 10.31 0.63
C GLN A 108 -7.65 11.48 -0.12
N ASP A 109 -6.97 12.36 0.64
CA ASP A 109 -6.15 13.45 0.11
C ASP A 109 -4.72 13.36 0.64
N VAL A 110 -3.73 13.39 -0.26
CA VAL A 110 -2.30 13.34 0.09
C VAL A 110 -1.85 14.63 0.77
N GLY A 111 -2.58 15.74 0.58
CA GLY A 111 -2.31 17.02 1.24
C GLY A 111 -2.65 17.03 2.74
N THR A 112 -3.38 16.03 3.23
CA THR A 112 -3.84 15.96 4.62
C THR A 112 -3.08 14.91 5.42
N HIS A 113 -3.37 14.83 6.73
CA HIS A 113 -2.86 13.74 7.56
C HIS A 113 -3.54 12.42 7.13
N GLY A 114 -2.75 11.37 6.84
CA GLY A 114 -3.33 10.08 6.43
C GLY A 114 -4.38 9.58 7.43
N GLU A 115 -5.50 9.08 6.93
CA GLU A 115 -6.67 8.77 7.75
C GLU A 115 -6.53 7.44 8.49
N CYS A 116 -5.85 6.49 7.85
CA CYS A 116 -5.81 5.11 8.32
C CYS A 116 -4.44 4.44 8.11
N LEU A 117 -4.18 3.45 8.96
CA LEU A 117 -3.14 2.46 8.80
C LEU A 117 -3.79 1.15 8.37
N LEU A 118 -3.31 0.57 7.27
CA LEU A 118 -3.84 -0.65 6.66
C LEU A 118 -2.90 -1.80 6.96
N PHE A 119 -3.43 -2.84 7.60
CA PHE A 119 -2.70 -4.03 8.01
C PHE A 119 -3.27 -5.24 7.27
N THR A 120 -2.46 -5.91 6.47
CA THR A 120 -2.88 -7.10 5.74
C THR A 120 -2.95 -8.28 6.69
N GLY A 121 -4.12 -8.92 6.74
CA GLY A 121 -4.41 -10.08 7.58
C GLY A 121 -4.16 -11.44 6.93
N PRO A 122 -4.51 -12.52 7.64
CA PRO A 122 -5.14 -12.52 8.96
C PRO A 122 -4.20 -11.99 10.06
N LEU A 123 -4.76 -11.30 11.05
CA LEU A 123 -4.03 -10.87 12.25
C LEU A 123 -4.54 -11.64 13.46
N ALA A 124 -3.61 -12.14 14.27
CA ALA A 124 -3.90 -12.66 15.59
C ALA A 124 -4.44 -11.56 16.51
N GLU A 125 -5.13 -11.94 17.59
CA GLU A 125 -5.77 -10.98 18.50
C GLU A 125 -4.78 -9.92 19.01
N LEU A 126 -3.62 -10.33 19.51
CA LEU A 126 -2.59 -9.41 20.00
C LEU A 126 -2.06 -8.46 18.92
N GLU A 127 -2.01 -8.91 17.67
CA GLU A 127 -1.59 -8.08 16.53
C GLU A 127 -2.66 -7.05 16.19
N ARG A 128 -3.95 -7.40 16.30
CA ARG A 128 -5.07 -6.44 16.16
C ARG A 128 -5.01 -5.37 17.26
N VAL A 129 -4.76 -5.77 18.51
CA VAL A 129 -4.58 -4.82 19.62
C VAL A 129 -3.40 -3.88 19.36
N ARG A 130 -2.28 -4.43 18.87
CA ARG A 130 -1.09 -3.64 18.53
C ARG A 130 -1.39 -2.66 17.39
N ALA A 131 -2.07 -3.10 16.33
CA ALA A 131 -2.48 -2.26 15.22
C ALA A 131 -3.34 -1.07 15.68
N VAL A 132 -4.37 -1.34 16.50
CA VAL A 132 -5.25 -0.30 17.08
C VAL A 132 -4.45 0.67 17.94
N ARG A 133 -3.56 0.18 18.81
CA ARG A 133 -2.73 1.03 19.68
C ARG A 133 -1.80 1.95 18.89
N ILE A 134 -1.11 1.41 17.89
CA ILE A 134 -0.20 2.20 17.05
C ILE A 134 -0.99 3.26 16.29
N ALA A 135 -2.07 2.88 15.62
CA ALA A 135 -2.88 3.81 14.85
C ALA A 135 -3.43 4.95 15.73
N ARG A 136 -3.95 4.63 16.94
CA ARG A 136 -4.38 5.65 17.92
C ARG A 136 -3.25 6.59 18.33
N SER A 137 -2.04 6.06 18.56
CA SER A 137 -0.91 6.88 18.98
C SER A 137 -0.49 7.94 17.95
N VAL A 138 -0.88 7.77 16.68
CA VAL A 138 -0.62 8.71 15.59
C VAL A 138 -1.89 9.36 15.03
N GLY A 139 -3.03 9.21 15.73
CA GLY A 139 -4.31 9.82 15.36
C GLY A 139 -4.93 9.26 14.08
N LYS A 140 -4.79 7.96 13.82
CA LYS A 140 -5.31 7.26 12.63
C LYS A 140 -6.24 6.11 13.00
N ARG A 141 -7.09 5.69 12.07
CA ARG A 141 -7.86 4.44 12.17
C ARG A 141 -6.99 3.23 11.84
N ALA A 142 -7.33 2.06 12.39
CA ALA A 142 -6.64 0.80 12.11
C ALA A 142 -7.57 -0.07 11.27
N MET A 143 -7.19 -0.32 10.04
CA MET A 143 -7.98 -1.07 9.09
C MET A 143 -7.33 -2.43 8.85
N LEU A 144 -8.08 -3.51 9.05
CA LEU A 144 -7.68 -4.85 8.68
C LEU A 144 -8.05 -5.09 7.22
N VAL A 145 -7.07 -5.47 6.41
CA VAL A 145 -7.27 -5.83 5.00
C VAL A 145 -7.21 -7.35 4.88
N THR A 146 -8.30 -7.99 4.49
CA THR A 146 -8.30 -9.44 4.23
C THR A 146 -8.52 -9.71 2.75
N VAL A 147 -7.85 -10.74 2.26
CA VAL A 147 -7.94 -11.18 0.87
C VAL A 147 -8.58 -12.56 0.89
N GLN A 148 -9.72 -12.70 0.23
CA GLN A 148 -10.32 -13.99 -0.04
C GLN A 148 -10.01 -14.35 -1.49
N GLU A 149 -9.30 -15.46 -1.69
CA GLU A 149 -9.11 -16.04 -3.02
C GLU A 149 -10.41 -16.75 -3.40
N GLY A 150 -10.94 -16.45 -4.59
CA GLY A 150 -12.12 -17.15 -5.11
C GLY A 150 -11.78 -18.58 -5.52
N ASP A 151 -12.80 -19.44 -5.59
CA ASP A 151 -12.66 -20.89 -5.83
C ASP A 151 -11.90 -21.24 -7.13
N SER A 152 -11.89 -20.35 -8.12
CA SER A 152 -11.19 -20.53 -9.40
C SER A 152 -9.75 -20.02 -9.41
N GLY A 153 -9.26 -19.40 -8.33
CA GLY A 153 -7.94 -18.76 -8.25
C GLY A 153 -7.78 -17.51 -9.14
N CYS A 154 -8.77 -17.19 -9.98
CA CYS A 154 -8.74 -16.09 -10.95
C CYS A 154 -9.29 -14.76 -10.41
N SER A 155 -9.93 -14.77 -9.24
CA SER A 155 -10.48 -13.58 -8.59
C SER A 155 -10.08 -13.56 -7.13
N SER A 156 -9.82 -12.37 -6.60
CA SER A 156 -9.59 -12.16 -5.18
C SER A 156 -10.44 -10.98 -4.73
N THR A 157 -11.17 -11.14 -3.62
CA THR A 157 -11.93 -10.06 -3.01
C THR A 157 -11.12 -9.49 -1.85
N VAL A 158 -10.89 -8.19 -1.90
CA VAL A 158 -10.22 -7.45 -0.83
C VAL A 158 -11.28 -6.74 0.02
N THR A 159 -11.38 -7.14 1.28
CA THR A 159 -12.28 -6.51 2.26
C THR A 159 -11.47 -5.70 3.27
N VAL A 160 -12.04 -4.59 3.70
CA VAL A 160 -11.43 -3.66 4.65
C VAL A 160 -12.36 -3.50 5.85
N THR A 161 -11.88 -3.87 7.03
CA THR A 161 -12.65 -3.82 8.29
C THR A 161 -12.01 -2.85 9.25
N ASP A 162 -12.80 -1.96 9.87
CA ASP A 162 -12.29 -1.07 10.92
C ASP A 162 -12.16 -1.82 12.24
N LEU A 163 -10.92 -2.04 12.69
CA LEU A 163 -10.63 -2.67 13.97
C LEU A 163 -11.01 -1.80 15.19
N MET A 164 -11.29 -0.51 14.97
CA MET A 164 -11.71 0.41 16.02
C MET A 164 -13.23 0.52 16.17
N ALA A 165 -14.00 0.01 15.20
CA ALA A 165 -15.46 -0.06 15.31
C ALA A 165 -15.88 -1.16 16.29
N ASP A 166 -15.11 -2.25 16.37
CA ASP A 166 -15.29 -3.31 17.34
C ASP A 166 -14.71 -2.90 18.70
N SER A 167 -15.32 -3.34 19.81
CA SER A 167 -15.00 -2.93 21.19
C SER A 167 -13.59 -3.28 21.71
N LEU A 168 -12.67 -3.69 20.83
CA LEU A 168 -11.22 -3.72 21.08
C LEU A 168 -10.69 -2.37 21.60
N ALA A 169 -11.45 -1.29 21.38
CA ALA A 169 -11.27 0.01 21.99
C ALA A 169 -11.06 -0.01 23.51
N ASP A 170 -11.73 -0.95 24.20
CA ASP A 170 -11.78 -1.05 25.66
C ASP A 170 -10.77 -2.05 26.25
N LEU A 171 -9.79 -2.50 25.46
CA LEU A 171 -8.65 -3.27 25.97
C LEU A 171 -7.69 -2.37 26.75
N ARG A 172 -8.22 -1.92 27.91
CA ARG A 172 -7.51 -1.33 29.04
C ARG A 172 -6.26 -2.16 29.26
N ARG A 173 -5.14 -1.46 29.50
CA ARG A 173 -3.86 -2.07 29.90
C ARG A 173 -4.17 -3.21 30.87
N PRO A 174 -3.58 -4.41 30.73
CA PRO A 174 -3.64 -5.37 31.83
C PRO A 174 -3.17 -4.59 33.05
N HIS A 175 -4.06 -4.47 34.04
CA HIS A 175 -3.70 -3.90 35.32
C HIS A 175 -2.44 -4.67 35.71
N LYS A 176 -1.29 -3.98 35.78
CA LYS A 176 -0.20 -4.47 36.59
C LYS A 176 -0.84 -4.58 37.95
N SER A 177 -1.23 -5.79 38.35
CA SER A 177 -1.42 -6.07 39.76
C SER A 177 -0.07 -5.74 40.36
N CYS A 178 0.00 -4.57 41.00
CA CYS A 178 1.10 -4.28 41.90
C CYS A 178 1.12 -5.47 42.85
N ARG A 179 2.10 -6.36 42.67
CA ARG A 179 2.45 -7.32 43.70
C ARG A 179 2.79 -6.48 44.92
N LYS A 180 1.86 -6.40 45.86
CA LYS A 180 2.19 -6.08 47.24
C LYS A 180 3.06 -7.24 47.71
N ALA A 181 4.35 -6.97 47.87
CA ALA A 181 5.12 -7.59 48.93
C ALA A 181 5.26 -6.52 50.01
#